data_AF-A0A9P1IQN7-F1
#
_entry.id   AF-A0A9P1IQN7-F1
#
_cell.length_a   1.000
_cell.length_b   1.000
_cell.length_c   1.000
_cell.angle_alpha   90.00
_cell.angle_beta   90.00
_cell.angle_gamma   90.00
#
_symmetry.space_group_name_H-M   'P 1'
#
loop_
_entity.id
_entity.type
_entity.pdbx_description
1 polymer ?
#
loop_
_entity_poly.entity_id
_entity_poly.type
_entity_poly.pdbx_seq_one_letter_code
_entity_poly.pdbx_strand_id
1 'polypeptide(L)'
;MTISYNQDLSKTSTTFENFVKLQLRWRGSIWKSVMKELFIFSIAFGCITVIYRTEHVLDKENRVFWDNFAELFDQKLNYIPLTFMLGFFVTIIVNRWNDIFLNIGWVDNTALLIATYIRGSDEKSRILRRTVLRYMVLTQAIIFRDISMQVKRRFMHLETMVAAGGH
;
A
#
# COMPACT_ATOMS: atom_id res chain seq x y z
N MET A 1 -0.42 3.94 7.19
CA MET A 1 -1.72 3.94 7.90
C MET A 1 -2.76 3.46 6.92
N THR A 2 -3.57 2.48 7.31
CA THR A 2 -4.71 2.01 6.51
C THR A 2 -5.79 3.10 6.46
N ILE A 3 -6.49 3.22 5.34
CA ILE A 3 -7.50 4.25 5.13
C ILE A 3 -8.84 3.56 4.95
N SER A 4 -9.72 3.71 5.92
CA SER A 4 -11.10 3.27 5.80
C SER A 4 -11.93 4.33 5.08
N TYR A 5 -12.74 3.88 4.12
CA TYR A 5 -13.71 4.72 3.42
C TYR A 5 -15.05 3.97 3.23
N ASN A 6 -15.24 2.84 3.90
CA ASN A 6 -16.44 2.00 3.78
C ASN A 6 -17.72 2.76 4.15
N GLN A 7 -17.66 3.64 5.14
CA GLN A 7 -18.81 4.46 5.57
C GLN A 7 -19.15 5.57 4.56
N ASP A 8 -18.16 6.06 3.80
CA ASP A 8 -18.39 7.06 2.75
C ASP A 8 -19.08 6.43 1.53
N LEU A 9 -18.90 5.12 1.32
CA LEU A 9 -19.49 4.36 0.21
C LEU A 9 -20.85 3.70 0.53
N SER A 10 -21.26 3.64 1.79
CA SER A 10 -22.50 2.94 2.18
C SER A 10 -23.78 3.71 1.82
N LYS A 11 -23.67 4.98 1.39
CA LYS A 11 -24.83 5.80 0.99
C LYS A 11 -25.12 5.62 -0.50
N THR A 12 -26.08 4.75 -0.83
CA THR A 12 -26.45 4.37 -2.21
C THR A 12 -27.13 5.49 -3.01
N SER A 13 -27.68 6.52 -2.35
CA SER A 13 -28.41 7.60 -3.01
C SER A 13 -27.52 8.64 -3.70
N THR A 14 -26.21 8.66 -3.45
CA THR A 14 -25.26 9.65 -3.99
C THR A 14 -23.99 9.01 -4.56
N THR A 15 -24.11 7.88 -5.24
CA THR A 15 -22.97 7.07 -5.75
C THR A 15 -21.97 7.89 -6.58
N PHE A 16 -22.45 8.76 -7.47
CA PHE A 16 -21.57 9.60 -8.29
C PHE A 16 -20.80 10.64 -7.46
N GLU A 17 -21.49 11.36 -6.58
CA GLU A 17 -20.88 12.36 -5.70
C GLU A 17 -19.84 11.72 -4.76
N ASN A 18 -20.17 10.56 -4.19
CA ASN A 18 -19.26 9.81 -3.32
C ASN A 18 -18.02 9.33 -4.08
N PHE A 19 -18.17 8.89 -5.33
CA PHE A 19 -17.04 8.51 -6.17
C PHE A 19 -16.13 9.70 -6.49
N VAL A 20 -16.69 10.85 -6.91
CA VAL A 20 -15.92 12.07 -7.16
C VAL A 20 -15.19 12.54 -5.89
N LYS A 21 -15.88 12.51 -4.75
CA LYS A 21 -15.30 12.84 -3.44
C LYS A 21 -14.15 11.89 -3.06
N LEU A 22 -14.26 10.61 -3.40
CA LEU A 22 -13.19 9.63 -3.18
C LEU A 22 -11.96 9.93 -4.06
N GLN A 23 -12.17 10.26 -5.34
CA GLN A 23 -11.10 10.63 -6.28
C GLN A 23 -10.35 11.89 -5.85
N LEU A 24 -11.05 12.85 -5.23
CA LEU A 24 -10.47 14.11 -4.75
C LEU A 24 -9.86 14.03 -3.35
N ARG A 25 -9.96 12.88 -2.65
CA ARG A 25 -9.32 12.71 -1.34
C ARG A 25 -7.79 12.78 -1.51
N TRP A 26 -7.07 13.34 -0.54
CA TRP A 26 -5.60 13.42 -0.60
C TRP A 26 -4.88 12.28 0.14
N ARG A 27 -5.39 11.86 1.30
CA ARG A 27 -4.75 10.83 2.12
C ARG A 27 -4.91 9.46 1.45
N GLY A 28 -3.77 8.90 1.00
CA GLY A 28 -3.65 7.61 0.31
C GLY A 28 -4.42 7.50 -1.00
N SER A 29 -4.60 8.64 -1.67
CA SER A 29 -5.07 8.65 -3.05
C SER A 29 -3.94 8.49 -4.05
N ILE A 30 -4.35 8.22 -5.29
CA ILE A 30 -3.46 8.13 -6.45
C ILE A 30 -2.67 9.43 -6.62
N TRP A 31 -3.30 10.59 -6.38
CA TRP A 31 -2.63 11.89 -6.44
C TRP A 31 -1.41 11.94 -5.55
N LYS A 32 -1.53 11.58 -4.26
CA LYS A 32 -0.37 11.60 -3.36
C LYS A 32 0.74 10.65 -3.82
N SER A 33 0.41 9.57 -4.51
CA SER A 33 1.38 8.58 -5.00
C SER A 33 2.07 8.96 -6.30
N VAL A 34 1.42 9.73 -7.18
CA VAL A 34 1.89 10.01 -8.56
C VAL A 34 2.27 11.48 -8.76
N MET A 35 1.92 12.38 -7.83
CA MET A 35 2.14 13.82 -8.01
C MET A 35 3.60 14.21 -8.25
N LYS A 36 4.57 13.50 -7.65
CA LYS A 36 6.00 13.80 -7.87
C LYS A 36 6.43 13.42 -9.28
N GLU A 37 6.07 12.23 -9.71
CA GLU A 37 6.35 11.67 -11.03
C GLU A 37 5.66 12.50 -12.11
N LEU A 38 4.39 12.86 -11.90
CA LEU A 38 3.62 13.73 -12.79
C LEU A 38 4.27 15.11 -12.92
N PHE A 39 4.70 15.71 -11.82
CA PHE A 39 5.37 17.01 -11.85
C PHE A 39 6.68 16.97 -12.64
N ILE A 40 7.51 15.94 -12.42
CA ILE A 40 8.75 15.74 -13.19
C ILE A 40 8.44 15.54 -14.67
N PHE A 41 7.44 14.71 -15.00
CA PHE A 41 7.01 14.45 -16.37
C PHE A 41 6.51 15.74 -17.06
N SER A 42 5.67 16.52 -16.37
CA SER A 42 5.14 17.78 -16.89
C SER A 42 6.23 18.82 -17.13
N ILE A 43 7.23 18.93 -16.23
CA ILE A 43 8.38 19.81 -16.45
C ILE A 43 9.19 19.35 -17.66
N ALA A 44 9.53 18.06 -17.74
CA ALA A 44 10.31 17.53 -18.85
C ALA A 44 9.59 17.75 -20.19
N PHE A 45 8.29 17.47 -20.25
CA PHE A 45 7.45 17.72 -21.42
C PHE A 45 7.37 19.21 -21.76
N GLY A 46 7.23 20.07 -20.75
CA GLY A 46 7.25 21.52 -20.90
C GLY A 46 8.57 22.03 -21.48
N CYS A 47 9.71 21.57 -20.96
CA CYS A 47 11.03 21.90 -21.46
C CYS A 47 11.20 21.50 -22.94
N ILE A 48 10.82 20.28 -23.30
CA ILE A 48 10.87 19.80 -24.70
C ILE A 48 9.99 20.69 -25.59
N THR A 49 8.78 21.03 -25.13
CA THR A 49 7.86 21.90 -25.88
C THR A 49 8.44 23.30 -26.08
N VAL A 50 9.07 23.88 -25.07
CA VAL A 50 9.72 25.20 -25.17
C VAL A 50 10.90 25.15 -26.13
N ILE A 51 11.74 24.11 -26.07
CA ILE A 51 12.88 23.93 -26.99
C ILE A 51 12.37 23.82 -28.44
N TYR A 52 11.32 23.03 -28.68
CA TYR A 52 10.74 22.85 -30.00
C TYR A 52 10.10 24.13 -30.58
N ARG A 53 9.37 24.88 -29.75
CA ARG A 53 8.65 26.10 -30.17
C ARG A 53 9.53 27.35 -30.27
N THR A 54 10.64 27.41 -29.53
CA THR A 54 11.50 28.60 -29.55
C THR A 54 12.30 28.62 -30.84
N GLU A 55 11.97 29.53 -31.75
CA GLU A 55 12.63 29.66 -33.05
C GLU A 55 14.14 29.95 -32.96
N HIS A 56 14.59 30.54 -31.85
CA HIS A 56 16.01 30.82 -31.61
C HIS A 56 16.82 29.56 -31.25
N VAL A 57 16.16 28.47 -30.81
CA VAL A 57 16.85 27.25 -30.34
C VAL A 57 16.85 26.17 -31.42
N LEU A 58 15.76 26.06 -32.18
CA LEU A 58 15.60 25.04 -33.21
C LEU A 58 15.33 25.68 -34.57
N ASP A 59 16.21 25.42 -35.53
CA ASP A 59 16.05 25.86 -36.91
C ASP A 59 15.02 24.99 -37.66
N LYS A 60 14.55 25.45 -38.82
CA LYS A 60 13.53 24.76 -39.63
C LYS A 60 13.95 23.34 -40.06
N GLU A 61 15.22 23.15 -40.45
CA GLU A 61 15.72 21.82 -40.84
C GLU A 61 15.76 20.85 -39.63
N ASN A 62 16.22 21.34 -38.48
CA ASN A 62 16.27 20.54 -37.26
C ASN A 62 14.87 20.18 -36.74
N ARG A 63 13.87 21.05 -36.92
CA ARG A 63 12.47 20.73 -36.59
C ARG A 63 11.94 19.52 -37.35
N VAL A 64 12.21 19.43 -38.66
CA VAL A 64 11.80 18.28 -39.48
C VAL A 64 12.43 16.98 -38.98
N PHE A 65 13.71 17.02 -38.56
CA PHE A 65 14.34 15.86 -37.92
C PHE A 65 13.64 15.46 -36.62
N TRP A 66 13.30 16.42 -35.75
CA TRP A 66 12.58 16.17 -34.51
C TRP A 66 11.17 15.61 -34.73
N ASP A 67 10.46 16.07 -35.77
CA ASP A 67 9.14 15.55 -36.13
C ASP A 67 9.21 14.08 -36.54
N ASN A 68 10.16 13.73 -37.41
CA ASN A 68 10.42 12.34 -37.81
C ASN A 68 10.83 11.47 -36.60
N PHE A 69 11.61 12.02 -35.68
CA PHE A 69 11.99 11.34 -34.45
C PHE A 69 10.78 11.09 -33.55
N ALA A 70 9.92 12.08 -33.34
CA ALA A 70 8.70 11.92 -32.54
C ALA A 70 7.74 10.89 -33.16
N GLU A 71 7.58 10.90 -34.48
CA GLU A 71 6.77 9.93 -35.20
C GLU A 71 7.29 8.50 -35.01
N LEU A 72 8.62 8.30 -35.03
CA LEU A 72 9.23 7.00 -34.77
C LEU A 72 8.87 6.47 -33.37
N PHE A 73 8.87 7.32 -32.34
CA PHE A 73 8.48 6.90 -30.98
C PHE A 73 6.99 6.58 -30.88
N ASP A 74 6.12 7.37 -31.53
CA ASP A 74 4.67 7.14 -31.52
C ASP A 74 4.31 5.78 -32.14
N GLN A 75 4.94 5.43 -33.25
CA GLN A 75 4.78 4.12 -33.89
C GLN A 75 5.21 2.96 -32.99
N LYS A 76 6.19 3.16 -32.10
CA LYS A 76 6.68 2.12 -31.18
C LYS A 76 5.89 2.03 -29.87
N LEU A 77 5.17 3.07 -29.46
CA LEU A 77 4.38 3.06 -28.22
C LEU A 77 3.26 2.00 -28.26
N ASN A 78 2.65 1.78 -29.42
CA ASN A 78 1.58 0.79 -29.60
C ASN A 78 2.06 -0.67 -29.65
N TYR A 79 3.38 -0.91 -29.73
CA TYR A 79 3.93 -2.26 -29.87
C TYR A 79 3.82 -3.09 -28.59
N ILE A 80 3.80 -2.45 -27.41
CA ILE A 80 3.82 -3.12 -26.12
C ILE A 80 2.43 -3.03 -25.48
N PRO A 81 1.72 -4.16 -25.24
CA PRO A 81 0.41 -4.16 -24.60
C PRO A 81 0.54 -3.92 -23.07
N LEU A 82 0.92 -2.69 -22.71
CA LEU A 82 1.17 -2.28 -21.32
C LEU A 82 -0.06 -2.51 -20.43
N THR A 83 -1.26 -2.22 -20.94
CA THR A 83 -2.52 -2.40 -20.21
C THR A 83 -2.74 -3.85 -19.80
N PHE A 84 -2.46 -4.79 -20.71
CA PHE A 84 -2.60 -6.22 -20.43
C PHE A 84 -1.62 -6.64 -19.34
N MET A 85 -0.33 -6.32 -19.50
CA MET A 85 0.70 -6.68 -18.52
C MET A 85 0.45 -6.07 -17.14
N LEU A 86 0.01 -4.81 -17.09
CA LEU A 86 -0.36 -4.14 -15.84
C LEU A 86 -1.54 -4.85 -15.17
N GLY A 87 -2.54 -5.29 -15.94
CA GLY A 87 -3.67 -6.06 -15.44
C GLY A 87 -3.25 -7.35 -14.71
N PHE A 88 -2.39 -8.17 -15.33
CA PHE A 88 -1.87 -9.38 -14.67
C PHE A 88 -1.04 -9.05 -13.43
N PHE A 89 -0.15 -8.07 -13.56
CA PHE A 89 0.74 -7.69 -12.46
C PHE A 89 -0.04 -7.21 -11.23
N VAL A 90 -1.02 -6.32 -11.44
CA VAL A 90 -1.88 -5.81 -10.35
C VAL A 90 -2.70 -6.94 -9.75
N THR A 91 -3.26 -7.84 -10.56
CA THR A 91 -4.04 -8.98 -10.07
C THR A 91 -3.20 -9.87 -9.15
N ILE A 92 -1.96 -10.20 -9.53
CA ILE A 92 -1.05 -11.00 -8.70
C ILE A 92 -0.73 -10.29 -7.38
N ILE A 93 -0.48 -8.97 -7.41
CA ILE A 93 -0.18 -8.21 -6.19
C ILE A 93 -1.38 -8.20 -5.25
N VAL A 94 -2.58 -7.95 -5.77
CA VAL A 94 -3.82 -7.91 -4.96
C VAL A 94 -4.09 -9.26 -4.33
N ASN A 95 -3.93 -10.36 -5.08
CA ASN A 95 -4.09 -11.71 -4.56
C ASN A 95 -3.10 -11.99 -3.42
N ARG A 96 -1.81 -11.70 -3.62
CA ARG A 96 -0.79 -11.87 -2.57
C ARG A 96 -1.08 -11.01 -1.35
N TRP A 97 -1.54 -9.77 -1.53
CA TRP A 97 -1.92 -8.90 -0.43
C TRP A 97 -3.09 -9.48 0.38
N ASN A 98 -4.10 -10.02 -0.32
CA ASN A 98 -5.23 -10.69 0.32
C ASN A 98 -4.79 -11.94 1.07
N ASP A 99 -3.92 -12.76 0.48
CA ASP A 99 -3.35 -13.95 1.14
C ASP A 99 -2.59 -13.56 2.42
N ILE A 100 -1.77 -12.50 2.37
CA ILE A 100 -1.07 -11.99 3.56
C ILE A 100 -2.08 -11.57 4.63
N PHE A 101 -3.16 -10.87 4.25
CA PHE A 101 -4.17 -10.39 5.18
C PHE A 101 -4.96 -11.54 5.83
N LEU A 102 -5.37 -12.55 5.06
CA LEU A 102 -6.09 -13.72 5.56
C LEU A 102 -5.22 -14.60 6.46
N ASN A 103 -3.91 -14.64 6.22
CA ASN A 103 -2.95 -15.39 7.02
C ASN A 103 -2.42 -14.61 8.23
N ILE A 104 -2.94 -13.42 8.52
CA ILE A 104 -2.68 -12.76 9.81
C ILE A 104 -3.26 -13.67 10.91
N GLY A 105 -2.39 -14.28 11.71
CA GLY A 105 -2.80 -15.18 12.79
C GLY A 105 -3.48 -14.44 13.95
N TRP A 106 -4.81 -14.24 13.87
CA TRP A 106 -5.61 -13.65 14.93
C TRP A 106 -5.70 -14.59 16.15
N VAL A 107 -5.46 -14.06 17.36
CA VAL A 107 -5.39 -14.86 18.60
C VAL A 107 -6.78 -15.12 19.20
N ASP A 108 -7.80 -14.40 18.75
CA ASP A 108 -9.16 -14.37 19.31
C ASP A 108 -9.80 -15.76 19.40
N ASN A 109 -9.75 -16.53 18.30
CA ASN A 109 -10.34 -17.88 18.25
C ASN A 109 -9.63 -18.84 19.22
N THR A 110 -8.30 -18.80 19.27
CA THR A 110 -7.54 -19.64 20.19
C THR A 110 -7.72 -19.20 21.64
N ALA A 111 -7.91 -17.90 21.90
CA ALA A 111 -8.19 -17.39 23.23
C ALA A 111 -9.54 -17.85 23.77
N LEU A 112 -10.57 -17.85 22.92
CA LEU A 112 -11.87 -18.40 23.27
C LEU A 112 -11.78 -19.91 23.56
N LEU A 113 -10.99 -20.64 22.77
CA LEU A 113 -10.74 -22.07 23.00
C LEU A 113 -10.05 -22.29 24.35
N ILE A 114 -8.96 -21.57 24.65
CA ILE A 114 -8.24 -21.69 25.92
C ILE A 114 -9.15 -21.37 27.11
N ALA A 115 -10.02 -20.36 26.97
CA ALA A 115 -10.97 -19.97 28.01
C ALA A 115 -12.02 -21.06 28.32
N THR A 116 -12.43 -21.85 27.31
CA THR A 116 -13.44 -22.90 27.49
C THR A 116 -12.86 -24.23 27.97
N TYR A 117 -11.64 -24.57 27.52
CA TYR A 117 -10.96 -25.82 27.90
C TYR A 117 -10.30 -25.75 29.27
N ILE A 118 -9.65 -24.63 29.63
CA ILE A 118 -9.02 -24.46 30.95
C ILE A 118 -10.05 -23.89 31.92
N ARG A 119 -10.85 -24.77 32.51
CA ARG A 119 -11.86 -24.43 33.51
C ARG A 119 -11.21 -24.21 34.88
N GLY A 120 -11.80 -23.33 35.69
CA GLY A 120 -11.31 -23.02 37.04
C GLY A 120 -11.25 -21.52 37.30
N SER A 121 -11.80 -21.11 38.45
CA SER A 121 -11.74 -19.75 39.00
C SER A 121 -10.57 -19.55 39.98
N ASP A 122 -9.78 -20.60 40.20
CA ASP A 122 -8.57 -20.54 41.01
C ASP A 122 -7.47 -19.71 40.32
N GLU A 123 -6.59 -19.13 41.14
CA GLU A 123 -5.51 -18.29 40.65
C GLU A 123 -4.56 -19.06 39.72
N LYS A 124 -4.37 -20.37 39.95
CA LYS A 124 -3.50 -21.22 39.13
C LYS A 124 -4.04 -21.37 37.71
N SER A 125 -5.33 -21.69 37.55
CA SER A 125 -6.00 -21.74 36.24
C SER A 125 -6.03 -20.38 35.54
N ARG A 126 -6.20 -19.29 36.30
CA ARG A 126 -6.14 -17.92 35.76
C ARG A 126 -4.75 -17.60 35.21
N ILE A 127 -3.69 -17.88 35.97
CA ILE A 127 -2.30 -17.68 35.54
C ILE A 127 -2.03 -18.53 34.31
N LEU A 128 -2.45 -19.80 34.28
CA LEU A 128 -2.25 -20.68 33.13
C LEU A 128 -2.87 -20.11 31.84
N ARG A 129 -4.14 -19.70 31.86
CA ARG A 129 -4.80 -19.08 30.70
C ARG A 129 -4.06 -17.85 30.20
N ARG A 130 -3.63 -16.96 31.12
CA ARG A 130 -2.91 -15.72 30.77
C ARG A 130 -1.52 -16.01 30.20
N THR A 131 -0.79 -16.96 30.78
CA THR A 131 0.57 -17.30 30.34
C THR A 131 0.57 -17.92 28.94
N VAL A 132 -0.36 -18.85 28.64
CA VAL A 132 -0.47 -19.44 27.30
C VAL A 132 -0.77 -18.35 26.25
N LEU A 133 -1.72 -17.45 26.55
CA LEU A 133 -2.05 -16.34 25.65
C LEU A 133 -0.90 -15.35 25.47
N ARG A 134 -0.19 -15.02 26.55
CA ARG A 134 1.01 -14.16 26.47
C ARG A 134 2.08 -14.78 25.58
N TYR A 135 2.30 -16.09 25.64
CA TYR A 135 3.24 -16.76 24.73
C TYR A 135 2.81 -16.73 23.27
N MET A 136 1.51 -16.91 22.99
CA MET A 136 0.99 -16.79 21.62
C MET A 136 1.19 -15.38 21.05
N VAL A 137 0.81 -14.35 21.82
CA VAL A 137 0.96 -12.95 21.44
C VAL A 137 2.45 -12.58 21.29
N LEU A 138 3.31 -13.10 22.16
CA LEU A 138 4.76 -12.89 22.06
C LEU A 138 5.31 -13.45 20.76
N THR A 139 4.96 -14.69 20.39
CA THR A 139 5.36 -15.30 19.11
C THR A 139 4.89 -14.47 17.92
N GLN A 140 3.62 -14.01 17.95
CA GLN A 140 3.08 -13.14 16.91
C GLN A 140 3.86 -11.82 16.80
N ALA A 141 4.19 -11.19 17.94
CA ALA A 141 4.95 -9.94 17.97
C ALA A 141 6.37 -10.12 17.41
N ILE A 142 7.04 -11.25 17.69
CA ILE A 142 8.36 -11.57 17.14
C ILE A 142 8.28 -11.71 15.62
N ILE A 143 7.32 -12.49 15.10
CA ILE A 143 7.14 -12.66 13.65
C ILE A 143 6.83 -11.31 12.99
N PHE A 144 5.96 -10.50 13.59
CA PHE A 144 5.60 -9.18 13.07
C PHE A 144 6.77 -8.20 13.07
N ARG A 145 7.70 -8.31 14.03
CA ARG A 145 8.93 -7.53 14.06
C ARG A 145 9.83 -7.83 12.86
N ASP A 146 9.84 -9.07 12.36
CA ASP A 146 10.66 -9.45 11.20
C ASP A 146 10.06 -9.01 9.87
N ILE A 147 8.73 -9.08 9.72
CA ILE A 147 8.05 -8.74 8.46
C ILE A 147 7.63 -7.27 8.34
N SER A 148 7.39 -6.58 9.47
CA SER A 148 6.87 -5.20 9.47
C SER A 148 7.88 -4.21 10.03
N MET A 149 8.33 -3.29 9.19
CA MET A 149 9.22 -2.20 9.60
C MET A 149 8.62 -1.30 10.68
N GLN A 150 7.29 -1.19 10.76
CA GLN A 150 6.64 -0.40 11.82
C GLN A 150 6.78 -1.09 13.18
N VAL A 151 6.58 -2.41 13.22
CA VAL A 151 6.75 -3.21 14.44
C VAL A 151 8.23 -3.29 14.81
N LYS A 152 9.13 -3.46 13.84
CA LYS A 152 10.58 -3.42 14.05
C LYS A 152 11.06 -2.11 14.68
N ARG A 153 10.52 -0.96 14.23
CA ARG A 153 10.85 0.36 14.81
C ARG A 153 10.32 0.51 16.23
N ARG A 154 9.15 -0.07 16.54
CA ARG A 154 8.57 -0.05 17.89
C ARG A 154 9.30 -0.98 18.86
N PHE A 155 9.70 -2.15 18.40
CA PHE A 155 10.36 -3.20 19.17
C PHE A 155 11.73 -3.50 18.57
N MET A 156 12.65 -2.52 18.62
CA MET A 156 13.95 -2.66 17.98
C MET A 156 14.83 -3.72 18.64
N HIS A 157 14.75 -3.84 19.98
CA HIS A 157 15.51 -4.83 20.77
C HIS A 157 14.58 -5.74 21.57
N LEU A 158 15.03 -6.95 21.91
CA LEU A 158 14.23 -7.87 22.74
C LEU A 158 13.92 -7.26 24.12
N GLU A 159 14.83 -6.46 24.67
CA GLU A 159 14.61 -5.72 25.93
C GLU A 159 13.39 -4.81 25.87
N THR A 160 13.15 -4.14 24.73
CA THR A 160 11.96 -3.29 24.55
C THR A 160 10.67 -4.10 24.53
N MET A 161 10.72 -5.35 24.10
CA MET A 161 9.57 -6.26 24.17
C MET A 161 9.33 -6.74 25.61
N VAL A 162 10.39 -7.07 26.34
CA VAL A 162 10.31 -7.44 27.77
C VAL A 162 9.74 -6.29 28.59
N ALA A 163 10.27 -5.07 28.40
CA ALA A 163 9.78 -3.87 29.07
C ALA A 163 8.30 -3.61 28.78
N ALA A 164 7.84 -3.83 27.55
CA ALA A 164 6.42 -3.68 27.18
C ALA A 164 5.50 -4.75 27.81
N GLY A 165 6.04 -5.91 28.17
CA GLY A 165 5.31 -6.99 28.84
C GLY A 165 5.32 -6.92 30.38
N GLY A 166 6.07 -5.99 30.95
CA GLY A 166 6.26 -5.82 32.41
C GLY A 166 5.12 -5.15 33.17
N HIS A 167 3.95 -4.95 32.54
CA HIS A 167 2.75 -4.40 33.16
C HIS A 167 1.61 -5.44 33.22
#